data_AF-A0A961NM15-F1
#
_entry.id   AF-A0A961NM15-F1
#
_cell.length_a   1.000
_cell.length_b   1.000
_cell.length_c   1.000
_cell.angle_alpha   90.00
_cell.angle_beta   90.00
_cell.angle_gamma   90.00
#
_symmetry.space_group_name_H-M   'P 1'
#
loop_
_entity.id
_entity.type
_entity.pdbx_description
1 polymer ?
#
loop_
_entity_poly.entity_id
_entity_poly.type
_entity_poly.pdbx_seq_one_letter_code
_entity_poly.pdbx_strand_id
1 'polypeptide(L)'
;EHLGLKHIRNSLRDQIGKLQARFEKLVTGSVSEELNQEYLNEIAELIEDFAQVADEIMESNPVDISSRTMSIEQLTGVNRRFRDLKHILIEMESTSRELETEMFDMNLTRAVRYVTKFNKDLANYINYIMFKINGRISDSVNKIHI
;
A
#
# COMPACT_ATOMS: atom_id res chain seq x y z
N GLU A 1 2.58 -18.48 -1.48
CA GLU A 1 2.70 -17.06 -1.11
C GLU A 1 1.33 -16.57 -0.69
N HIS A 2 1.21 -15.86 0.45
CA HIS A 2 -0.04 -15.28 0.95
C HIS A 2 -0.56 -14.15 0.05
N LEU A 3 -1.05 -14.52 -1.14
CA LEU A 3 -1.64 -13.61 -2.13
C LEU A 3 -0.76 -12.39 -2.44
N GLY A 4 0.57 -12.57 -2.51
CA GLY A 4 1.51 -11.48 -2.82
C GLY A 4 1.72 -10.43 -1.72
N LEU A 5 1.09 -10.54 -0.54
CA LEU A 5 1.17 -9.53 0.53
C LEU A 5 2.61 -9.22 0.96
N LYS A 6 3.42 -10.26 1.18
CA LYS A 6 4.84 -10.11 1.52
C LYS A 6 5.60 -9.25 0.51
N HIS A 7 5.29 -9.41 -0.77
CA HIS A 7 5.94 -8.64 -1.83
C HIS A 7 5.52 -7.17 -1.78
N ILE A 8 4.22 -6.90 -1.66
CA ILE A 8 3.69 -5.53 -1.57
C ILE A 8 4.30 -4.81 -0.35
N ARG A 9 4.22 -5.41 0.84
CA ARG A 9 4.79 -4.88 2.09
C ARG A 9 6.27 -4.51 1.95
N ASN A 10 7.08 -5.43 1.44
CA ASN A 10 8.51 -5.20 1.28
C ASN A 10 8.80 -4.12 0.22
N SER A 11 8.01 -4.08 -0.85
CA SER A 11 8.15 -3.09 -1.91
C SER A 11 7.84 -1.68 -1.41
N LEU A 12 6.76 -1.50 -0.65
CA LEU A 12 6.39 -0.21 -0.07
C LEU A 12 7.49 0.34 0.84
N ARG A 13 8.00 -0.48 1.77
CA ARG A 13 9.13 -0.12 2.66
C ARG A 13 10.39 0.30 1.90
N ASP A 14 10.75 -0.44 0.86
CA ASP A 14 11.90 -0.12 0.02
C ASP A 14 11.69 1.17 -0.80
N GLN A 15 10.47 1.40 -1.28
CA GLN A 15 10.13 2.59 -2.06
C GLN A 15 10.15 3.88 -1.22
N ILE A 16 9.61 3.87 0.01
CA ILE A 16 9.64 5.08 0.85
C ILE A 16 11.06 5.46 1.25
N GLY A 17 11.91 4.50 1.62
CA GLY A 17 13.32 4.78 1.92
C GLY A 17 14.07 5.36 0.71
N LYS A 18 13.77 4.86 -0.50
CA LYS A 18 14.32 5.43 -1.74
C LYS A 18 13.77 6.82 -2.05
N LEU A 19 12.51 7.10 -1.71
CA LEU A 19 11.89 8.40 -1.93
C LEU A 19 12.50 9.46 -1.00
N GLN A 20 12.58 9.17 0.28
CA GLN A 20 13.23 10.02 1.30
C GLN A 20 14.69 10.33 0.93
N ALA A 21 15.49 9.29 0.61
CA ALA A 21 16.89 9.48 0.21
C ALA A 21 17.07 10.28 -1.09
N ARG A 22 16.04 10.36 -1.95
CA ARG A 22 16.05 11.20 -3.15
C ARG A 22 15.63 12.62 -2.82
N PHE A 23 14.69 12.81 -1.92
CA PHE A 23 14.27 14.13 -1.44
C PHE A 23 15.43 14.86 -0.80
N GLU A 24 16.15 14.23 0.12
CA GLU A 24 17.34 14.80 0.77
C GLU A 24 18.41 15.29 -0.23
N LYS A 25 18.47 14.68 -1.43
CA LYS A 25 19.44 15.03 -2.48
C LYS A 25 18.94 16.09 -3.46
N LEU A 26 17.63 16.24 -3.61
CA LEU A 26 17.01 17.01 -4.69
C LEU A 26 16.21 18.21 -4.19
N VAL A 27 15.84 18.23 -2.91
CA VAL A 27 15.11 19.28 -2.24
C VAL A 27 15.99 19.76 -1.08
N THR A 28 16.19 21.06 -0.95
CA THR A 28 17.14 21.62 0.03
C THR A 28 16.47 22.63 0.94
N GLY A 29 16.94 22.70 2.19
CA GLY A 29 16.50 23.70 3.15
C GLY A 29 15.10 23.42 3.72
N SER A 30 14.42 24.48 4.13
CA SER A 30 13.13 24.41 4.84
C SER A 30 12.04 23.68 4.07
N VAL A 31 12.02 23.78 2.73
CA VAL A 31 11.05 23.07 1.88
C VAL A 31 11.15 21.55 2.04
N SER A 32 12.37 21.01 2.21
CA SER A 32 12.52 19.57 2.41
C SER A 32 12.00 19.13 3.78
N GLU A 33 12.11 19.97 4.81
CA GLU A 33 11.63 19.67 6.15
C GLU A 33 10.10 19.70 6.20
N GLU A 34 9.49 20.71 5.56
CA GLU A 34 8.03 20.85 5.45
C GLU A 34 7.40 19.66 4.72
N LEU A 35 7.87 19.35 3.50
CA LEU A 35 7.35 18.21 2.73
C LEU A 35 7.58 16.85 3.43
N ASN A 36 8.69 16.73 4.18
CA ASN A 36 8.94 15.51 4.97
C ASN A 36 7.93 15.37 6.11
N GLN A 37 7.73 16.45 6.88
CA GLN A 37 6.86 16.44 8.05
C GLN A 37 5.39 16.27 7.67
N GLU A 38 4.96 16.95 6.60
CA GLU A 38 3.57 16.93 6.17
C GLU A 38 3.19 15.65 5.44
N TYR A 39 4.06 15.12 4.56
CA TYR A 39 3.68 14.01 3.68
C TYR A 39 4.50 12.74 3.87
N LEU A 40 5.84 12.83 3.85
CA LEU A 40 6.66 11.60 3.81
C LEU A 40 6.63 10.82 5.12
N ASN A 41 6.48 11.50 6.26
CA ASN A 41 6.28 10.85 7.55
C ASN A 41 4.93 10.14 7.62
N GLU A 42 3.85 10.80 7.18
CA GLU A 42 2.51 10.20 7.13
C GLU A 42 2.49 8.96 6.20
N ILE A 43 3.08 9.06 5.01
CA ILE A 43 3.23 7.92 4.11
C ILE A 43 4.02 6.77 4.77
N ALA A 44 5.09 7.09 5.52
CA ALA A 44 5.87 6.08 6.22
C ALA A 44 5.06 5.39 7.34
N GLU A 45 4.26 6.14 8.09
CA GLU A 45 3.35 5.62 9.11
C GLU A 45 2.29 4.69 8.47
N LEU A 46 1.65 5.12 7.39
CA LEU A 46 0.69 4.30 6.64
C LEU A 46 1.32 3.01 6.09
N ILE A 47 2.60 3.03 5.72
CA ILE A 47 3.32 1.82 5.29
C ILE A 47 3.51 0.84 6.45
N GLU A 48 3.78 1.33 7.65
CA GLU A 48 3.91 0.49 8.84
C GLU A 48 2.56 -0.06 9.28
N ASP A 49 1.49 0.72 9.22
CA ASP A 49 0.12 0.24 9.45
C ASP A 49 -0.27 -0.86 8.44
N PHE A 50 0.05 -0.65 7.15
CA PHE A 50 -0.14 -1.68 6.13
C PHE A 50 0.66 -2.93 6.47
N ALA A 51 1.91 -2.78 6.89
CA ALA A 51 2.79 -3.90 7.21
C ALA A 51 2.26 -4.70 8.40
N GLN A 52 1.80 -4.03 9.45
CA GLN A 52 1.20 -4.68 10.61
C GLN A 52 0.00 -5.52 10.20
N VAL A 53 -0.97 -4.95 9.47
CA VAL A 53 -2.17 -5.68 9.05
C VAL A 53 -1.80 -6.84 8.11
N ALA A 54 -0.83 -6.64 7.21
CA ALA A 54 -0.35 -7.70 6.32
C ALA A 54 0.30 -8.85 7.11
N ASP A 55 1.07 -8.54 8.14
CA ASP A 55 1.75 -9.52 8.98
C ASP A 55 0.74 -10.32 9.80
N GLU A 56 -0.25 -9.65 10.38
CA GLU A 56 -1.36 -10.32 11.05
C GLU A 56 -2.10 -11.28 10.12
N ILE A 57 -2.35 -10.91 8.85
CA ILE A 57 -2.96 -11.82 7.86
C ILE A 57 -2.05 -13.01 7.60
N MET A 58 -0.75 -12.79 7.39
CA MET A 58 0.20 -13.85 7.05
C MET A 58 0.45 -14.83 8.21
N GLU A 59 0.44 -14.34 9.44
CA GLU A 59 0.68 -15.15 10.65
C GLU A 59 -0.57 -15.92 11.09
N SER A 60 -1.76 -15.31 10.98
CA SER A 60 -3.01 -15.92 11.47
C SER A 60 -3.72 -16.82 10.47
N ASN A 61 -3.26 -16.87 9.20
CA ASN A 61 -3.97 -17.58 8.13
C ASN A 61 -3.06 -18.52 7.34
N PRO A 62 -3.61 -19.63 6.79
CA PRO A 62 -2.88 -20.50 5.89
C PRO A 62 -2.39 -19.74 4.65
N VAL A 63 -1.32 -20.26 4.04
CA VAL A 63 -0.75 -19.72 2.80
C VAL A 63 -1.79 -19.73 1.66
N ASP A 64 -2.60 -20.79 1.59
CA ASP A 64 -3.75 -20.87 0.69
C ASP A 64 -5.01 -20.40 1.44
N ILE A 65 -5.50 -19.21 1.10
CA ILE A 65 -6.74 -18.64 1.64
C ILE A 65 -7.88 -19.02 0.69
N SER A 66 -8.61 -20.07 1.04
CA SER A 66 -9.71 -20.60 0.22
C SER A 66 -10.76 -21.30 1.07
N SER A 67 -11.91 -21.64 0.47
CA SER A 67 -12.94 -22.45 1.13
C SER A 67 -12.52 -23.90 1.41
N ARG A 68 -11.37 -24.34 0.89
CA ARG A 68 -10.79 -25.66 1.18
C ARG A 68 -10.02 -25.68 2.50
N THR A 69 -9.47 -24.53 2.89
CA THR A 69 -8.55 -24.40 4.04
C THR A 69 -9.16 -23.63 5.20
N MET A 70 -10.27 -22.90 4.98
CA MET A 70 -10.85 -21.99 5.96
C MET A 70 -12.38 -22.06 5.97
N SER A 71 -12.97 -21.81 7.14
CA SER A 71 -14.43 -21.65 7.29
C SER A 71 -14.92 -20.33 6.68
N ILE A 72 -16.23 -20.22 6.44
CA ILE A 72 -16.84 -18.98 5.92
C ILE A 72 -16.62 -17.80 6.87
N GLU A 73 -16.70 -18.04 8.19
CA GLU A 73 -16.46 -17.02 9.21
C GLU A 73 -15.02 -16.51 9.14
N GLN A 74 -14.05 -17.43 9.00
CA GLN A 74 -12.63 -17.09 8.87
C GLN A 74 -12.37 -16.33 7.56
N LEU A 75 -12.94 -16.77 6.43
CA LEU A 75 -12.83 -16.08 5.14
C LEU A 75 -13.43 -14.67 5.19
N THR A 76 -14.55 -14.50 5.88
CA THR A 76 -15.18 -13.20 6.08
C THR A 76 -14.31 -12.27 6.92
N GLY A 77 -13.67 -12.81 7.97
CA GLY A 77 -12.70 -12.10 8.79
C GLY A 77 -11.48 -11.63 7.98
N VAL A 78 -10.91 -12.52 7.17
CA VAL A 78 -9.81 -12.19 6.26
C VAL A 78 -10.23 -11.14 5.22
N ASN A 79 -11.43 -11.25 4.64
CA ASN A 79 -11.96 -10.25 3.71
C ASN A 79 -12.12 -8.86 4.34
N ARG A 80 -12.36 -8.80 5.66
CA ARG A 80 -12.37 -7.52 6.39
C ARG A 80 -10.96 -6.93 6.44
N ARG A 81 -9.97 -7.72 6.86
CA ARG A 81 -8.56 -7.27 6.93
C ARG A 81 -8.01 -6.84 5.56
N PHE A 82 -8.39 -7.49 4.47
CA PHE A 82 -8.04 -7.03 3.12
C PHE A 82 -8.71 -5.72 2.71
N ARG A 83 -9.91 -5.42 3.22
CA ARG A 83 -10.52 -4.11 3.06
C ARG A 83 -9.75 -3.06 3.83
N ASP A 84 -9.28 -3.37 5.04
CA ASP A 84 -8.45 -2.47 5.83
C ASP A 84 -7.14 -2.14 5.09
N LEU A 85 -6.43 -3.15 4.56
CA LEU A 85 -5.25 -2.95 3.71
C LEU A 85 -5.53 -2.05 2.50
N LYS A 86 -6.68 -2.25 1.84
CA LYS A 86 -7.09 -1.42 0.70
C LYS A 86 -7.31 0.03 1.14
N HIS A 87 -7.95 0.26 2.29
CA HIS A 87 -8.19 1.61 2.80
C HIS A 87 -6.88 2.33 3.08
N ILE A 88 -5.92 1.66 3.72
CA ILE A 88 -4.58 2.22 3.97
C ILE A 88 -3.88 2.60 2.67
N LEU A 89 -3.94 1.75 1.63
CA LEU A 89 -3.36 2.09 0.33
C LEU A 89 -4.03 3.28 -0.36
N ILE A 90 -5.35 3.44 -0.21
CA ILE A 90 -6.08 4.59 -0.77
C ILE A 90 -5.67 5.88 -0.06
N GLU A 91 -5.55 5.83 1.26
CA GLU A 91 -5.10 6.96 2.06
C GLU A 91 -3.67 7.37 1.67
N MET A 92 -2.76 6.40 1.59
CA MET A 92 -1.39 6.62 1.13
C MET A 92 -1.31 7.20 -0.29
N GLU A 93 -2.21 6.79 -1.18
CA GLU A 93 -2.29 7.33 -2.55
C GLU A 93 -2.82 8.77 -2.57
N SER A 94 -3.77 9.11 -1.69
CA SER A 94 -4.26 10.48 -1.51
C SER A 94 -3.14 11.40 -1.03
N THR A 95 -2.48 11.06 0.08
CA THR A 95 -1.37 11.84 0.66
C THR A 95 -0.23 12.00 -0.35
N SER A 96 0.10 10.95 -1.09
CA SER A 96 1.15 10.99 -2.11
C SER A 96 0.76 11.80 -3.37
N ARG A 97 -0.54 11.91 -3.70
CA ARG A 97 -1.00 12.82 -4.76
C ARG A 97 -0.96 14.28 -4.34
N GLU A 98 -1.29 14.56 -3.08
CA GLU A 98 -1.16 15.91 -2.52
C GLU A 98 0.30 16.36 -2.55
N LEU A 99 1.21 15.49 -2.10
CA LEU A 99 2.66 15.72 -2.24
C LEU A 99 3.08 15.95 -3.69
N GLU A 100 2.60 15.14 -4.63
CA GLU A 100 2.92 15.30 -6.06
C GLU A 100 2.48 16.69 -6.59
N THR A 101 1.29 17.13 -6.16
CA THR A 101 0.71 18.42 -6.57
C THR A 101 1.52 19.58 -6.01
N GLU A 102 1.80 19.56 -4.70
CA GLU A 102 2.56 20.62 -4.03
C GLU A 102 3.97 20.76 -4.63
N MET A 103 4.64 19.62 -4.86
CA MET A 103 5.96 19.64 -5.49
C MET A 103 5.94 20.12 -6.94
N PHE A 104 4.85 19.89 -7.66
CA PHE A 104 4.67 20.41 -9.01
C PHE A 104 4.55 21.93 -9.00
N ASP A 105 3.74 22.47 -8.08
CA ASP A 105 3.55 23.92 -7.91
C ASP A 105 4.84 24.63 -7.47
N MET A 106 5.67 23.96 -6.66
CA MET A 106 7.02 24.41 -6.30
C MET A 106 8.08 24.24 -7.41
N ASN A 107 7.72 23.76 -8.60
CA ASN A 107 8.63 23.48 -9.72
C ASN A 107 9.76 22.48 -9.40
N LEU A 108 9.53 21.51 -8.49
CA LEU A 108 10.49 20.48 -8.10
C LEU A 108 10.52 19.29 -9.08
N THR A 109 10.56 19.57 -10.39
CA THR A 109 10.28 18.60 -11.46
C THR A 109 11.12 17.31 -11.41
N ARG A 110 12.38 17.39 -10.96
CA ARG A 110 13.26 16.21 -10.85
C ARG A 110 12.85 15.28 -9.72
N ALA A 111 12.30 15.83 -8.64
CA ALA A 111 11.88 15.08 -7.46
C ALA A 111 10.43 14.55 -7.63
N VAL A 112 9.53 15.35 -8.22
CA VAL A 112 8.13 14.98 -8.56
C VAL A 112 8.05 13.63 -9.27
N ARG A 113 8.93 13.37 -10.25
CA ARG A 113 8.93 12.13 -11.04
C ARG A 113 8.96 10.85 -10.18
N TYR A 114 9.58 10.91 -9.00
CA TYR A 114 9.65 9.78 -8.10
C TYR A 114 8.36 9.55 -7.34
N VAL A 115 7.68 10.63 -6.95
CA VAL A 115 6.33 10.58 -6.38
C VAL A 115 5.34 10.07 -7.42
N THR A 116 5.39 10.55 -8.66
CA THR A 116 4.57 10.04 -9.77
C THR A 116 4.72 8.53 -9.95
N LYS A 117 5.95 8.02 -9.83
CA LYS A 117 6.21 6.57 -9.94
C LYS A 117 5.58 5.82 -8.77
N PHE A 118 5.75 6.32 -7.55
CA PHE A 118 5.16 5.74 -6.36
C PHE A 118 3.62 5.70 -6.46
N ASN A 119 2.98 6.79 -6.90
CA ASN A 119 1.54 6.86 -7.16
C ASN A 119 1.05 5.78 -8.14
N LYS A 120 1.82 5.51 -9.20
CA LYS A 120 1.48 4.42 -10.14
C LYS A 120 1.57 3.05 -9.48
N ASP A 121 2.59 2.82 -8.66
CA ASP A 121 2.76 1.55 -7.95
C ASP A 121 1.66 1.34 -6.89
N LEU A 122 1.25 2.39 -6.17
CA LEU A 122 0.10 2.37 -5.26
C LEU A 122 -1.20 2.01 -5.98
N ALA A 123 -1.50 2.67 -7.10
CA ALA A 123 -2.67 2.36 -7.91
C ALA A 123 -2.66 0.89 -8.38
N ASN A 124 -1.50 0.35 -8.74
CA ASN A 124 -1.35 -1.06 -9.09
C ASN A 124 -1.62 -1.98 -7.90
N TYR A 125 -1.15 -1.66 -6.69
CA TYR A 125 -1.41 -2.45 -5.50
C TYR A 125 -2.89 -2.43 -5.08
N ILE A 126 -3.54 -1.26 -5.15
CA ILE A 126 -4.98 -1.13 -4.91
C ILE A 126 -5.76 -2.04 -5.86
N ASN A 127 -5.45 -1.96 -7.16
CA ASN A 127 -6.08 -2.81 -8.18
C ASN A 127 -5.80 -4.30 -7.96
N TYR A 128 -4.59 -4.66 -7.54
CA TYR A 128 -4.24 -6.03 -7.21
C TYR A 128 -5.09 -6.58 -6.06
N ILE A 129 -5.22 -5.83 -4.96
CA ILE A 129 -6.08 -6.23 -3.83
C ILE A 129 -7.54 -6.35 -4.30
N MET A 130 -8.04 -5.37 -5.05
CA MET A 130 -9.43 -5.35 -5.51
C MET A 130 -9.78 -6.49 -6.44
N PHE A 131 -8.97 -6.76 -7.46
CA PHE A 131 -9.33 -7.72 -8.50
C PHE A 131 -8.82 -9.13 -8.22
N LYS A 132 -7.60 -9.27 -7.69
CA LYS A 132 -6.99 -10.59 -7.47
C LYS A 132 -7.33 -11.16 -6.11
N ILE A 133 -7.32 -10.35 -5.06
CA ILE A 133 -7.53 -10.85 -3.70
C ILE A 133 -9.01 -10.90 -3.37
N ASN A 134 -9.71 -9.76 -3.43
CA ASN A 134 -11.13 -9.71 -3.08
C ASN A 134 -11.98 -10.57 -4.03
N GLY A 135 -11.61 -10.65 -5.32
CA GLY A 135 -12.23 -11.58 -6.27
C GLY A 135 -12.15 -13.04 -5.79
N ARG A 136 -10.94 -13.53 -5.49
CA ARG A 136 -10.72 -14.92 -5.03
C ARG A 136 -11.39 -15.22 -3.68
N ILE A 137 -11.38 -14.27 -2.76
CA ILE A 137 -12.03 -14.43 -1.46
C ILE A 137 -13.56 -14.44 -1.63
N SER A 138 -14.11 -13.55 -2.47
CA SER A 138 -15.54 -13.51 -2.78
C SER A 138 -16.00 -14.81 -3.45
N ASP A 139 -15.25 -15.33 -4.42
CA ASP A 139 -15.52 -16.62 -5.06
C ASP A 139 -15.51 -17.76 -4.03
N SER A 140 -14.54 -17.73 -3.11
CA SER A 140 -14.42 -18.72 -2.03
C SER A 140 -15.61 -18.66 -1.05
N VAL A 141 -16.06 -17.47 -0.67
CA VAL A 141 -17.22 -17.27 0.21
C VAL A 141 -18.51 -17.73 -0.47
N ASN A 142 -18.68 -17.39 -1.76
CA ASN A 142 -19.88 -17.73 -2.53
C ASN A 142 -19.87 -19.18 -3.05
N LYS A 143 -18.79 -19.95 -2.80
CA LYS A 143 -18.56 -21.30 -3.33
C LYS A 143 -18.66 -21.38 -4.86
N ILE A 144 -18.35 -20.28 -5.54
CA ILE A 144 -18.30 -20.25 -7.00
C ILE A 144 -16.96 -20.87 -7.40
N HIS A 145 -17.00 -22.13 -7.81
CA HIS A 145 -15.85 -22.80 -8.41
C HIS A 145 -15.94 -22.60 -9.93
N ILE A 146 -15.10 -21.72 -10.48
CA ILE A 146 -14.88 -21.63 -11.94
C ILE A 146 -13.78 -22.61 -12.32
#